data_AF-A0A967WA56-F1
#
_entry.id   AF-A0A967WA56-F1
#
_cell.length_a   1.000
_cell.length_b   1.000
_cell.length_c   1.000
_cell.angle_alpha   90.00
_cell.angle_beta   90.00
_cell.angle_gamma   90.00
#
_symmetry.space_group_name_H-M   'P 1'
#
loop_
_entity.id
_entity.type
_entity.pdbx_description
1 polymer ?
#
loop_
_entity_poly.entity_id
_entity_poly.type
_entity_poly.pdbx_seq_one_letter_code
_entity_poly.pdbx_strand_id
1 'polypeptide(L)'
;MLIIDFHTHITAPEIIARRDEYLVRDAWFRDLYANPKARLSSAEDLISAMDRDSVEQAVVFGFGWRDMDLCRRDNDYVIESVARHPDRLIGFAIVNP
;
A
#
# COMPACT_ATOMS: atom_id res chain seq x y z
N MET A 1 8.57 -15.32 -18.62
CA MET A 1 9.78 -14.75 -17.98
C MET A 1 9.33 -14.28 -16.62
N LEU A 2 10.08 -14.52 -15.54
CA LEU A 2 9.68 -14.05 -14.22
C LEU A 2 9.94 -12.54 -14.11
N ILE A 3 8.89 -11.74 -13.94
CA ILE A 3 8.90 -10.31 -13.69
C ILE A 3 8.51 -10.06 -12.24
N ILE A 4 9.39 -9.37 -11.53
CA ILE A 4 9.15 -8.91 -10.17
C ILE A 4 9.16 -7.39 -10.18
N ASP A 5 8.02 -6.78 -9.89
CA ASP A 5 7.94 -5.34 -9.65
C ASP A 5 8.43 -5.03 -8.23
N PHE A 6 9.20 -3.96 -8.10
CA PHE A 6 9.80 -3.55 -6.84
C PHE A 6 9.41 -2.11 -6.58
N HIS A 7 9.00 -1.83 -5.34
CA HIS A 7 8.52 -0.52 -4.90
C HIS A 7 7.04 -0.24 -5.23
N THR A 8 6.14 -1.08 -4.73
CA THR A 8 4.70 -0.93 -4.98
C THR A 8 3.95 -0.59 -3.68
N HIS A 9 3.27 0.55 -3.66
CA HIS A 9 2.42 0.92 -2.52
C HIS A 9 1.05 0.25 -2.60
N ILE A 10 0.63 -0.39 -1.52
CA ILE A 10 -0.76 -0.79 -1.29
C ILE A 10 -1.33 0.01 -0.12
N THR A 11 -2.59 0.39 -0.20
CA THR A 11 -3.26 1.21 0.80
C THR A 11 -4.49 0.46 1.32
N ALA A 12 -4.63 0.35 2.64
CA ALA A 12 -5.78 -0.30 3.25
C ALA A 12 -7.09 0.33 2.73
N PRO A 13 -8.13 -0.47 2.38
CA PRO A 13 -9.40 0.05 1.88
C PRO A 13 -10.06 1.08 2.80
N GLU A 14 -9.84 0.94 4.12
CA GLU A 14 -10.24 1.94 5.11
C GLU A 14 -9.67 3.34 4.82
N ILE A 15 -8.37 3.42 4.55
CA ILE A 15 -7.65 4.67 4.31
C ILE A 15 -8.12 5.28 2.99
N ILE A 16 -8.36 4.46 1.97
CA ILE A 16 -8.94 4.89 0.70
C ILE A 16 -10.32 5.50 0.92
N ALA A 17 -11.20 4.80 1.64
CA ALA A 17 -12.57 5.24 1.90
C ALA A 17 -12.65 6.49 2.79
N ARG A 18 -11.69 6.65 3.72
CA ARG A 18 -11.61 7.78 4.66
C ARG A 18 -10.46 8.73 4.34
N ARG A 19 -10.10 8.86 3.05
CA ARG A 19 -8.95 9.65 2.58
C ARG A 19 -8.86 11.01 3.26
N ASP A 20 -9.96 11.77 3.31
CA ASP A 20 -9.99 13.12 3.87
C ASP A 20 -9.62 13.15 5.36
N GLU A 21 -9.98 12.12 6.13
CA GLU A 21 -9.56 12.01 7.53
C GLU A 21 -8.03 11.84 7.62
N TYR A 22 -7.45 10.97 6.80
CA TYR A 22 -6.01 10.70 6.81
C TYR A 22 -5.19 11.88 6.28
N LEU A 23 -5.72 12.66 5.32
CA LEU A 23 -5.12 13.92 4.90
C LEU A 23 -5.03 14.92 6.06
N VAL A 24 -5.95 14.91 7.03
CA VAL A 24 -5.87 15.76 8.23
C VAL A 24 -4.89 15.20 9.26
N ARG A 25 -4.79 13.88 9.38
CA ARG A 25 -3.96 13.22 10.39
C ARG A 25 -2.46 13.28 10.11
N ASP A 26 -2.04 13.28 8.85
CA ASP A 26 -0.62 13.24 8.49
C ASP A 26 -0.28 14.23 7.36
N ALA A 27 0.72 15.09 7.61
CA ALA A 27 1.14 16.12 6.66
C ALA A 27 1.86 15.54 5.43
N TRP A 28 2.62 14.46 5.59
CA TRP A 28 3.30 13.81 4.46
C TRP A 28 2.30 13.13 3.53
N PHE A 29 1.29 12.49 4.13
CA PHE A 29 0.19 11.92 3.34
C PHE A 29 -0.59 13.01 2.60
N ARG A 30 -0.83 14.15 3.26
CA ARG A 30 -1.44 15.32 2.62
C ARG A 30 -0.63 15.83 1.43
N ASP A 31 0.68 15.99 1.57
CA ASP A 31 1.53 16.54 0.51
C ASP A 31 1.45 15.71 -0.78
N LEU A 32 1.33 14.39 -0.66
CA LEU A 32 1.26 13.48 -1.81
C LEU A 32 -0.17 13.23 -2.31
N TYR A 33 -1.16 13.22 -1.42
CA TYR A 33 -2.51 12.76 -1.73
C TYR A 33 -3.60 13.83 -1.55
N ALA A 34 -3.28 15.11 -1.35
CA ALA A 34 -4.30 16.17 -1.34
C ALA A 34 -5.01 16.33 -2.69
N ASN A 35 -4.34 16.05 -3.81
CA ASN A 35 -4.97 16.05 -5.13
C ASN A 35 -5.83 14.78 -5.28
N PRO A 36 -7.17 14.87 -5.44
CA PRO A 36 -8.03 13.69 -5.56
C PRO A 36 -7.71 12.80 -6.76
N LYS A 37 -6.97 13.32 -7.77
CA LYS A 37 -6.48 12.53 -8.90
C LYS A 37 -5.29 11.63 -8.56
N ALA A 38 -4.58 11.89 -7.46
CA ALA A 38 -3.53 10.99 -6.97
C ALA A 38 -4.21 9.71 -6.47
N ARG A 39 -3.88 8.58 -7.10
CA ARG A 39 -4.54 7.29 -6.87
C ARG A 39 -3.96 6.63 -5.61
N LEU A 40 -4.86 6.02 -4.86
CA LEU A 40 -4.56 5.03 -3.83
C LEU A 40 -5.11 3.71 -4.34
N SER A 41 -4.41 2.61 -4.11
CA SER A 41 -4.77 1.30 -4.64
C SER A 41 -4.68 0.25 -3.55
N SER A 42 -5.68 -0.62 -3.47
CA SER A 42 -5.65 -1.74 -2.55
C SER A 42 -4.75 -2.87 -3.08
N ALA A 43 -4.52 -3.90 -2.26
CA ALA A 43 -3.87 -5.12 -2.70
C ALA A 43 -4.62 -5.78 -3.87
N GLU A 44 -5.95 -5.75 -3.88
CA GLU A 44 -6.79 -6.34 -4.92
C GLU A 44 -6.69 -5.56 -6.24
N ASP A 45 -6.61 -4.22 -6.17
CA ASP A 45 -6.35 -3.38 -7.33
C ASP A 45 -4.99 -3.72 -7.95
N LEU A 46 -3.97 -3.91 -7.10
CA LEU A 46 -2.63 -4.30 -7.52
C LEU A 46 -2.61 -5.67 -8.18
N ILE A 47 -3.20 -6.70 -7.55
CA ILE A 47 -3.29 -8.05 -8.15
C ILE A 47 -3.97 -7.99 -9.52
N SER A 48 -5.07 -7.23 -9.62
CA SER A 48 -5.78 -7.06 -10.89
C SER A 48 -4.91 -6.37 -11.95
N ALA A 49 -4.04 -5.44 -11.56
CA ALA A 49 -3.09 -4.80 -12.47
C ALA A 49 -1.97 -5.75 -12.89
N MET A 50 -1.38 -6.48 -11.94
CA MET A 50 -0.37 -7.49 -12.19
C MET A 50 -0.86 -8.56 -13.18
N ASP A 51 -2.11 -9.00 -13.05
CA ASP A 51 -2.70 -9.99 -13.96
C ASP A 51 -2.88 -9.45 -15.38
N ARG A 52 -3.26 -8.17 -15.54
CA ARG A 52 -3.37 -7.52 -16.86
C ARG A 52 -2.01 -7.34 -17.52
N ASP A 53 -1.01 -6.98 -16.74
CA ASP A 53 0.31 -6.58 -17.25
C ASP A 53 1.34 -7.73 -17.21
N SER A 54 0.89 -8.94 -16.83
CA SER A 54 1.73 -10.14 -16.73
C SER A 54 2.93 -9.96 -15.80
N VAL A 55 2.71 -9.37 -14.62
CA VAL A 55 3.69 -9.28 -13.53
C VAL A 55 3.45 -10.44 -12.56
N GLU A 56 4.46 -11.30 -12.39
CA GLU A 56 4.32 -12.48 -11.54
C GLU A 56 4.33 -12.13 -10.05
N GLN A 57 5.24 -11.25 -9.60
CA GLN A 57 5.35 -10.89 -8.18
C GLN A 57 5.58 -9.39 -7.97
N ALA A 58 5.19 -8.88 -6.81
CA ALA A 58 5.44 -7.50 -6.41
C ALA A 58 5.93 -7.40 -4.96
N VAL A 59 6.93 -6.56 -4.73
CA VAL A 59 7.34 -6.15 -3.37
C VAL A 59 6.48 -4.98 -2.92
N VAL A 60 5.68 -5.22 -1.87
CA VAL A 60 4.64 -4.30 -1.41
C VAL A 60 4.90 -3.77 0.00
N PHE A 61 4.45 -2.54 0.25
CA PHE A 61 4.49 -1.90 1.56
C PHE A 61 3.44 -0.78 1.65
N GLY A 62 3.18 -0.34 2.89
CA GLY A 62 2.26 0.76 3.19
C GLY A 62 2.87 2.14 2.92
N PHE A 63 2.21 3.18 3.42
CA PHE A 63 2.69 4.55 3.38
C PHE A 63 3.56 4.87 4.60
N GLY A 64 4.71 5.53 4.44
CA GLY A 64 5.55 5.91 5.57
C GLY A 64 4.91 7.00 6.44
N TRP A 65 4.16 6.60 7.48
CA TRP A 65 3.46 7.52 8.38
C TRP A 65 4.39 8.16 9.41
N ARG A 66 4.04 9.35 9.89
CA ARG A 66 4.71 9.96 11.05
C ARG A 66 4.34 9.26 12.35
N ASP A 67 3.08 8.83 12.46
CA ASP A 67 2.52 8.13 13.63
C ASP A 67 2.86 6.63 13.58
N MET A 68 3.54 6.13 14.61
CA MET A 68 3.95 4.73 14.70
C MET A 68 2.78 3.75 14.84
N ASP A 69 1.64 4.17 15.41
CA ASP A 69 0.44 3.33 15.44
C ASP A 69 -0.17 3.17 14.04
N LEU A 70 -0.08 4.21 13.20
CA LEU A 70 -0.46 4.09 11.79
C LEU A 70 0.52 3.20 11.02
N CYS A 71 1.84 3.34 11.23
CA CYS A 71 2.82 2.41 10.67
C CYS A 71 2.51 0.96 11.01
N ARG A 72 2.17 0.68 12.28
CA ARG A 72 1.79 -0.67 12.72
C ARG A 72 0.54 -1.18 12.00
N ARG A 73 -0.53 -0.39 11.96
CA ARG A 73 -1.78 -0.77 11.28
C ARG A 73 -1.61 -1.00 9.78
N ASP A 74 -0.78 -0.19 9.13
CA ASP A 74 -0.51 -0.35 7.69
C ASP A 74 0.37 -1.59 7.43
N ASN A 75 1.33 -1.88 8.31
CA ASN A 75 2.09 -3.14 8.30
C ASN A 75 1.18 -4.35 8.53
N ASP A 76 0.19 -4.27 9.43
CA ASP A 76 -0.80 -5.33 9.64
C ASP A 76 -1.57 -5.61 8.34
N TYR A 77 -1.99 -4.56 7.61
CA TYR A 77 -2.63 -4.71 6.30
C TYR A 77 -1.72 -5.36 5.24
N VAL A 78 -0.42 -5.02 5.22
CA VAL A 78 0.56 -5.65 4.33
C VAL A 78 0.72 -7.13 4.66
N ILE A 79 0.84 -7.49 5.94
CA ILE A 79 0.94 -8.88 6.41
C ILE A 79 -0.29 -9.68 5.98
N GLU A 80 -1.49 -9.15 6.22
CA GLU A 80 -2.75 -9.78 5.81
C GLU A 80 -2.84 -9.95 4.29
N SER A 81 -2.38 -8.96 3.52
CA SER A 81 -2.39 -9.01 2.05
C SER A 81 -1.42 -10.04 1.50
N VAL A 82 -0.22 -10.14 2.07
CA VAL A 82 0.74 -11.21 1.76
C VAL A 82 0.17 -12.57 2.11
N ALA A 83 -0.47 -12.73 3.27
CA ALA A 83 -1.09 -14.00 3.65
C ALA A 83 -2.20 -14.46 2.69
N ARG A 84 -2.93 -13.51 2.09
CA ARG A 84 -3.97 -13.80 1.07
C ARG A 84 -3.41 -14.11 -0.31
N HIS A 85 -2.23 -13.58 -0.64
CA HIS A 85 -1.58 -13.74 -1.94
C HIS A 85 -0.08 -14.13 -1.80
N PRO A 86 0.24 -15.24 -1.11
CA PRO A 86 1.61 -15.54 -0.69
C PRO A 86 2.57 -15.82 -1.86
N ASP A 87 2.04 -16.28 -2.99
CA ASP A 87 2.84 -16.55 -4.19
C ASP A 87 3.05 -15.29 -5.07
N ARG A 88 2.31 -14.22 -4.79
CA ARG A 88 2.28 -12.99 -5.63
C ARG A 88 2.89 -11.78 -4.92
N LEU A 89 2.74 -11.67 -3.61
CA LEU A 89 3.13 -10.49 -2.85
C LEU A 89 4.26 -10.80 -1.86
N ILE A 90 5.26 -9.92 -1.82
CA ILE A 90 6.37 -9.96 -0.88
C ILE A 90 6.30 -8.70 -0.02
N GLY A 91 6.08 -8.84 1.29
CA GLY A 91 5.84 -7.69 2.18
C GLY A 91 7.11 -7.08 2.75
N PHE A 92 7.25 -5.77 2.65
CA PHE A 92 8.21 -4.97 3.41
C PHE A 92 7.48 -4.19 4.51
N ALA A 93 8.12 -4.12 5.68
CA ALA A 93 7.61 -3.32 6.79
C ALA A 93 8.09 -1.87 6.66
N ILE A 94 7.20 -0.94 6.94
CA ILE A 94 7.53 0.48 7.14
C ILE A 94 7.79 0.77 8.62
N VAL A 95 8.70 1.69 8.88
CA VAL A 95 9.03 2.20 10.21
C VAL A 95 9.44 3.67 10.10
N ASN A 96 9.04 4.48 11.08
CA ASN A 96 9.56 5.83 11.25
C ASN A 96 10.71 5.75 12.30
N PRO A 97 11.97 6.02 11.92
CA PRO A 97 13.14 5.77 12.76
C PRO A 97 13.30 6.72 13.96
#